data_AF-A0A920PKV4-F1
#
_entry.id   AF-A0A920PKV4-F1
#
_cell.length_a   1.000
_cell.length_b   1.000
_cell.length_c   1.000
_cell.angle_alpha   90.00
_cell.angle_beta   90.00
_cell.angle_gamma   90.00
#
_symmetry.space_group_name_H-M   'P 1'
#
loop_
_entity.id
_entity.type
_entity.pdbx_description
1 polymer ?
#
loop_
_entity_poly.entity_id
_entity_poly.type
_entity_poly.pdbx_seq_one_letter_code
_entity_poly.pdbx_strand_id
1 'polypeptide(L)'
;MADFIRVDAHVHLYRTPEEGYAEKTGYEVWEYGVQDDVHQSDCVGTVDELLLQMRSTQISKAVVVNLFSAAVNRKIALASLDDGLSESERAKRTADIDDWIPVRLSRLINGIATFPDNIQSWQPL
;
A
#
# COMPACT_ATOMS: atom_id res chain seq x y z
N MET A 1 14.76 -3.01 -35.74
CA MET A 1 14.70 -3.68 -34.43
C MET A 1 13.27 -3.55 -33.94
N ALA A 2 12.68 -4.59 -33.36
CA ALA A 2 11.35 -4.45 -32.76
C ALA A 2 11.45 -3.48 -31.58
N ASP A 3 10.55 -2.49 -31.51
CA ASP A 3 10.40 -1.65 -30.32
C ASP A 3 9.85 -2.53 -29.20
N PHE A 4 10.71 -2.87 -28.24
CA PHE A 4 10.30 -3.64 -27.08
C PHE A 4 9.52 -2.75 -26.12
N ILE A 5 8.31 -3.17 -25.78
CA ILE A 5 7.53 -2.55 -24.71
C ILE A 5 8.19 -2.92 -23.38
N ARG A 6 8.60 -1.92 -22.60
CA ARG A 6 9.05 -2.11 -21.22
C ARG A 6 7.86 -2.10 -20.29
N VAL A 7 7.73 -3.15 -19.49
CA VAL A 7 6.66 -3.33 -18.51
C VAL A 7 7.27 -3.45 -17.12
N ASP A 8 6.82 -2.60 -16.20
CA ASP A 8 7.05 -2.83 -14.78
C ASP A 8 6.12 -3.94 -14.30
N ALA A 9 6.71 -5.04 -13.84
CA ALA A 9 5.98 -6.24 -13.47
C ALA A 9 5.31 -6.15 -12.09
N HIS A 10 5.70 -5.19 -11.25
CA HIS A 10 5.26 -5.16 -9.86
C HIS A 10 5.31 -3.74 -9.29
N VAL A 11 4.15 -3.10 -9.20
CA VAL A 11 4.00 -1.78 -8.59
C VAL A 11 2.95 -1.80 -7.49
N HIS A 12 3.26 -1.17 -6.37
CA HIS A 12 2.28 -0.84 -5.33
C HIS A 12 1.92 0.64 -5.43
N LEU A 13 0.62 0.94 -5.33
CA LEU A 13 0.11 2.30 -5.34
C LEU A 13 -0.53 2.67 -3.99
N TYR A 14 -0.27 3.89 -3.55
CA TYR A 14 -0.81 4.44 -2.31
C TYR A 14 -1.53 5.77 -2.57
N ARG A 15 -2.47 6.10 -1.68
CA ARG A 15 -3.30 7.30 -1.86
C ARG A 15 -2.52 8.56 -1.55
N THR A 16 -1.69 8.47 -0.51
CA THR A 16 -0.87 9.60 -0.04
C THR A 16 0.57 9.15 0.18
N PRO A 17 1.52 10.10 0.17
CA PRO A 17 2.91 9.81 0.49
C PRO A 17 3.09 9.17 1.88
N GLU A 18 2.29 9.58 2.86
CA GLU A 18 2.37 9.08 4.24
C GLU A 18 2.02 7.60 4.33
N GLU A 19 1.00 7.16 3.59
CA GLU A 19 0.64 5.74 3.49
C GLU A 19 1.75 4.93 2.83
N GLY A 20 2.27 5.43 1.70
CA GLY A 20 3.36 4.76 0.99
C GLY A 20 4.62 4.67 1.84
N TYR A 21 4.92 5.71 2.62
CA TYR A 21 6.03 5.69 3.56
C TYR A 21 5.82 4.67 4.69
N ALA A 22 4.63 4.60 5.27
CA ALA A 22 4.30 3.64 6.33
C ALA A 22 4.46 2.18 5.87
N GLU A 23 4.05 1.87 4.63
CA GLU A 23 4.21 0.53 4.06
C GLU A 23 5.67 0.26 3.64
N LYS A 24 6.33 1.18 2.95
CA LYS A 24 7.73 1.05 2.50
C LYS A 24 8.74 0.91 3.64
N THR A 25 8.53 1.61 4.75
CA THR A 25 9.39 1.51 5.94
C THR A 25 8.97 0.38 6.89
N GLY A 26 7.71 -0.06 6.81
CA GLY A 26 7.17 -1.15 7.61
C GLY A 26 7.39 -2.53 7.00
N TYR A 27 7.82 -2.60 5.74
CA TYR A 27 8.02 -3.83 4.98
C TYR A 27 9.49 -3.97 4.56
N GLU A 28 10.22 -4.79 5.28
CA GLU A 28 11.51 -5.31 4.84
C GLU A 28 11.24 -6.43 3.83
N VAL A 29 11.86 -6.37 2.64
CA VAL A 29 11.72 -7.42 1.64
C VAL A 29 12.75 -8.52 1.93
N TRP A 30 12.41 -9.42 2.84
CA TRP A 30 13.30 -10.47 3.35
C TRP A 30 13.74 -11.47 2.27
N GLU A 31 12.93 -11.64 1.23
CA GLU A 31 13.12 -12.59 0.13
C GLU A 31 14.40 -12.34 -0.68
N TYR A 32 14.99 -11.17 -0.50
CA TYR A 32 16.11 -10.69 -1.26
C TYR A 32 17.46 -10.78 -0.55
N GLY A 33 17.49 -11.01 0.78
CA GLY A 33 18.71 -11.02 1.57
C GLY A 33 19.42 -9.66 1.63
N VAL A 34 20.71 -9.65 1.97
CA VAL A 34 21.54 -8.42 1.94
C VAL A 34 21.79 -8.06 0.48
N GLN A 35 21.16 -6.99 0.01
CA GLN A 35 21.28 -6.51 -1.38
C GLN A 35 22.14 -5.26 -1.46
N ASP A 36 23.44 -5.46 -1.65
CA ASP A 36 24.39 -4.36 -1.88
C ASP A 36 24.14 -3.63 -3.23
N ASP A 37 23.40 -4.25 -4.14
CA ASP A 37 23.07 -3.75 -5.49
C ASP A 37 21.64 -3.22 -5.63
N VAL A 38 20.84 -3.25 -4.56
CA VAL A 38 19.49 -2.66 -4.61
C VAL A 38 19.51 -1.20 -4.21
N HIS A 39 19.14 -0.39 -5.19
CA HIS A 39 18.97 1.04 -5.04
C HIS A 39 17.49 1.34 -4.75
N GLN A 40 17.20 1.75 -3.52
CA GLN A 40 15.88 2.25 -3.16
C GLN A 40 15.74 3.69 -3.66
N SER A 41 14.67 3.96 -4.41
CA SER A 41 14.26 5.33 -4.73
C SER A 41 13.60 5.97 -3.52
N ASP A 42 13.56 7.30 -3.42
CA ASP A 42 12.75 8.00 -2.41
C ASP A 42 11.25 7.97 -2.73
N CYS A 43 10.86 7.67 -3.97
CA CYS A 43 9.45 7.56 -4.36
C CYS A 43 8.71 6.56 -3.46
N VAL A 44 7.54 6.96 -2.97
CA VAL A 44 6.76 6.18 -2.01
C VAL A 44 5.60 5.43 -2.66
N GLY A 45 5.28 5.72 -3.92
CA GLY A 45 4.34 4.94 -4.72
C GLY A 45 2.99 5.63 -4.92
N THR A 46 2.96 6.96 -4.96
CA THR A 46 1.76 7.68 -5.45
C THR A 46 1.63 7.56 -6.97
N VAL A 47 0.42 7.80 -7.51
CA VAL A 47 0.17 7.75 -8.96
C VAL A 47 1.06 8.74 -9.72
N ASP A 48 1.21 9.97 -9.20
CA ASP A 48 2.01 11.00 -9.86
C ASP A 48 3.50 10.65 -9.89
N GLU A 49 4.03 10.09 -8.80
CA GLU A 49 5.40 9.58 -8.75
C GLU A 49 5.61 8.43 -9.73
N LEU A 50 4.68 7.46 -9.79
CA LEU A 50 4.75 6.36 -10.75
C LEU A 50 4.78 6.88 -12.19
N LEU A 51 3.87 7.80 -12.54
CA LEU A 51 3.81 8.37 -13.88
C LEU A 51 5.08 9.14 -14.24
N LEU A 52 5.68 9.85 -13.28
CA LEU A 52 6.95 10.53 -13.47
C LEU A 52 8.09 9.53 -13.73
N GLN A 53 8.16 8.46 -12.92
CA GLN A 53 9.17 7.41 -13.07
C GLN A 53 9.01 6.63 -14.37
N MET A 54 7.79 6.32 -14.78
CA MET A 54 7.52 5.65 -16.06
C MET A 54 8.05 6.49 -17.24
N ARG A 55 7.89 7.83 -17.18
CA ARG A 55 8.44 8.73 -18.20
C ARG A 55 9.97 8.76 -18.20
N SER A 56 10.61 8.86 -17.03
CA SER A 56 12.08 8.95 -16.94
C SER A 56 12.78 7.64 -17.33
N THR A 57 12.14 6.50 -17.10
CA THR A 57 12.70 5.15 -17.34
C THR A 57 12.27 4.53 -18.67
N GLN A 58 11.38 5.20 -19.41
CA GLN A 58 10.77 4.69 -20.64
C GLN A 58 9.95 3.41 -20.43
N ILE A 59 9.43 3.20 -19.22
CA ILE A 59 8.46 2.13 -18.92
C ILE A 59 7.11 2.53 -19.51
N SER A 60 6.53 1.63 -20.30
CA SER A 60 5.30 1.89 -21.06
C SER A 60 4.04 1.39 -20.36
N LYS A 61 4.17 0.37 -19.49
CA LYS A 61 3.08 -0.25 -18.74
C LYS A 61 3.56 -0.63 -17.34
N ALA A 62 2.66 -0.62 -16.38
CA ALA A 62 2.93 -1.09 -15.03
C ALA A 62 1.80 -2.02 -14.58
N VAL A 63 2.18 -3.13 -13.95
CA VAL A 63 1.24 -4.04 -13.29
C VAL A 63 1.09 -3.59 -11.85
N VAL A 64 -0.08 -3.05 -11.53
CA VAL A 64 -0.41 -2.64 -10.15
C VAL A 64 -0.88 -3.87 -9.39
N VAL A 65 -0.22 -4.16 -8.28
CA VAL A 65 -0.56 -5.28 -7.39
C VAL A 65 -0.92 -4.76 -6.01
N ASN A 66 -1.92 -5.39 -5.40
CA ASN A 66 -2.37 -5.04 -4.06
C ASN A 66 -1.36 -5.53 -3.03
N LEU A 67 -0.81 -4.60 -2.25
CA LEU A 67 -0.17 -4.95 -0.98
C LEU A 67 -1.21 -4.87 0.13
N PHE A 68 -1.24 -5.88 0.99
CA PHE A 68 -1.95 -5.79 2.26
C PHE A 68 -1.08 -6.41 3.34
N SER A 69 -0.48 -5.54 4.16
CA SER A 69 0.18 -5.97 5.38
C SER A 69 -0.80 -5.86 6.55
N ALA A 70 -1.24 -7.01 7.08
CA ALA A 70 -2.13 -7.06 8.24
C ALA A 70 -1.54 -6.31 9.45
N ALA A 71 -0.23 -6.43 9.67
CA ALA A 71 0.47 -5.77 10.76
C ALA A 71 0.50 -4.25 10.60
N VAL A 72 0.80 -3.74 9.40
CA VAL A 72 0.82 -2.30 9.11
C VAL A 72 -0.59 -1.71 9.22
N ASN A 73 -1.58 -2.38 8.63
CA ASN A 73 -2.98 -1.94 8.69
C ASN A 73 -3.51 -1.91 10.13
N ARG A 74 -3.13 -2.90 10.96
CA ARG A 74 -3.42 -2.89 12.41
C ARG A 74 -2.81 -1.67 13.10
N LYS A 75 -1.51 -1.43 12.87
CA LYS A 75 -0.77 -0.34 13.49
C LYS A 75 -1.40 1.02 13.14
N ILE A 76 -1.73 1.23 11.86
CA ILE A 76 -2.39 2.45 11.39
C ILE A 76 -3.76 2.60 12.04
N ALA A 77 -4.59 1.54 12.04
CA ALA A 77 -5.93 1.61 12.63
C ALA A 77 -5.90 1.93 14.13
N LEU A 78 -4.93 1.37 14.88
CA LEU A 78 -4.75 1.68 16.30
C LEU A 78 -4.25 3.10 16.55
N ALA A 79 -3.35 3.61 15.70
CA ALA A 79 -2.85 4.98 15.80
C ALA A 79 -3.92 6.02 15.48
N SER A 80 -4.96 5.66 14.71
CA SER A 80 -6.10 6.51 14.38
C SER A 80 -7.23 6.47 15.41
N LEU A 81 -7.08 5.73 16.51
CA LEU A 81 -8.07 5.75 17.59
C LEU A 81 -8.06 7.11 18.30
N ASP A 82 -9.25 7.63 18.60
CA ASP A 82 -9.41 8.89 19.34
C ASP A 82 -8.77 8.79 20.74
N ASP A 83 -8.02 9.82 21.12
CA ASP A 83 -7.36 9.94 22.41
C ASP A 83 -8.36 10.09 23.56
N GLY A 84 -9.57 10.61 23.29
CA GLY A 84 -10.63 10.81 24.28
C GLY A 84 -11.42 9.56 24.70
N LEU A 85 -11.12 8.39 24.12
CA LEU A 85 -11.81 7.14 24.45
C LEU A 85 -11.52 6.69 25.89
N SER A 86 -12.56 6.25 26.60
CA SER A 86 -12.36 5.54 27.87
C SER A 86 -11.61 4.23 27.66
N GLU A 87 -11.03 3.67 28.72
CA GLU A 87 -10.29 2.41 28.66
C GLU A 87 -11.14 1.25 28.11
N SER A 88 -12.42 1.17 28.52
CA SER A 88 -13.35 0.14 28.04
C SER A 88 -13.67 0.31 26.55
N GLU A 89 -13.86 1.55 26.09
CA GLU A 89 -14.12 1.84 24.67
C GLU A 89 -12.89 1.56 23.81
N ARG A 90 -11.69 1.95 24.29
CA ARG A 90 -10.43 1.67 23.61
C ARG A 90 -10.18 0.16 23.49
N ALA A 91 -10.43 -0.60 24.55
CA ALA A 91 -10.33 -2.07 24.52
C ALA A 91 -11.29 -2.68 23.50
N LYS A 92 -12.55 -2.22 23.48
CA LYS A 92 -13.54 -2.68 22.50
C LYS A 92 -13.12 -2.36 21.07
N ARG A 93 -12.71 -1.12 20.79
CA ARG A 93 -12.28 -0.70 19.44
C ARG A 93 -11.04 -1.45 18.96
N THR A 94 -10.12 -1.76 19.87
CA THR A 94 -8.96 -2.60 19.57
C THR A 94 -9.38 -4.01 19.16
N ALA A 95 -10.32 -4.63 19.90
CA ALA A 95 -10.87 -5.93 19.53
C ALA A 95 -11.61 -5.89 18.18
N ASP A 96 -12.42 -4.85 17.93
CA ASP A 96 -13.10 -4.65 16.65
C ASP A 96 -12.11 -4.56 15.47
N ILE A 97 -10.96 -3.89 15.66
CA ILE A 97 -9.87 -3.82 14.66
C ILE A 97 -9.28 -5.21 14.42
N ASP A 98 -8.98 -5.95 15.49
CA ASP A 98 -8.37 -7.28 15.42
C ASP A 98 -9.28 -8.29 14.69
N ASP A 99 -10.59 -8.21 14.90
CA ASP A 99 -11.58 -9.05 14.22
C ASP A 99 -11.76 -8.68 12.74
N TRP A 100 -11.62 -7.39 12.40
CA TRP A 100 -11.85 -6.89 11.04
C TRP A 100 -10.71 -7.18 10.06
N ILE A 101 -9.45 -7.17 10.53
CA ILE A 101 -8.27 -7.33 9.67
C ILE A 101 -8.28 -8.64 8.87
N PRO A 102 -8.55 -9.82 9.48
CA PRO A 102 -8.64 -11.07 8.74
C PRO A 102 -9.75 -11.06 7.69
N VAL A 103 -10.88 -10.43 7.98
CA VAL A 103 -12.01 -10.30 7.05
C VAL A 103 -11.62 -9.45 5.85
N ARG A 104 -10.89 -8.34 6.06
CA ARG A 104 -10.39 -7.50 4.98
C ARG A 104 -9.38 -8.23 4.10
N LEU A 105 -8.43 -8.94 4.69
CA LEU A 105 -7.47 -9.77 3.96
C LEU A 105 -8.19 -10.80 3.09
N SER A 106 -9.16 -11.51 3.66
CA SER A 106 -9.97 -12.50 2.93
C SER A 106 -10.71 -11.88 1.74
N ARG A 107 -11.28 -10.68 1.88
CA ARG A 107 -11.94 -9.98 0.77
C ARG A 107 -10.98 -9.57 -0.34
N LEU A 108 -9.77 -9.16 0.00
CA LEU A 108 -8.72 -8.82 -0.96
C LEU A 108 -8.25 -10.05 -1.74
N ILE A 109 -7.98 -11.16 -1.05
CA ILE A 109 -7.59 -12.44 -1.67
C ILE A 109 -8.67 -12.94 -2.63
N ASN A 110 -9.93 -12.85 -2.23
CA ASN A 110 -11.05 -13.34 -3.04
C ASN A 110 -11.45 -12.38 -4.17
N GLY A 111 -10.76 -11.24 -4.35
CA GLY A 111 -11.11 -10.24 -5.37
C GLY A 111 -12.47 -9.57 -5.13
N ILE A 112 -13.00 -9.66 -3.90
CA ILE A 112 -14.30 -9.08 -3.51
C ILE A 112 -14.12 -7.63 -3.03
N ALA A 113 -12.91 -7.23 -2.67
CA ALA A 113 -12.57 -5.83 -2.48
C ALA A 113 -12.50 -5.14 -3.84
N THR A 114 -13.59 -4.50 -4.24
CA THR A 114 -13.57 -3.56 -5.36
C THR A 114 -12.74 -2.35 -4.96
N PHE A 115 -11.71 -2.04 -5.75
CA PHE A 115 -11.28 -0.64 -5.85
C PHE A 115 -12.54 0.16 -6.18
N PRO A 116 -12.82 1.32 -5.55
CA PRO A 116 -13.82 2.20 -6.12
C PRO A 116 -13.39 2.46 -7.58
N ASP A 117 -14.30 2.23 -8.52
CA ASP A 117 -14.09 2.04 -9.97
C ASP A 117 -13.46 3.23 -10.72
N ASN A 118 -12.84 4.18 -10.01
CA ASN A 118 -12.10 5.28 -10.59
C ASN A 118 -11.05 5.80 -9.59
N ILE A 119 -9.77 5.83 -9.97
CA ILE A 119 -8.70 6.51 -9.21
C ILE A 119 -9.03 7.99 -8.94
N GLN A 120 -9.93 8.60 -9.72
CA GLN A 120 -10.37 9.98 -9.51
C GLN A 120 -11.41 10.18 -8.40
N SER A 121 -12.04 9.13 -7.85
CA SER A 121 -13.05 9.28 -6.78
C SER A 121 -12.44 9.31 -5.37
N TRP A 122 -11.12 9.33 -5.26
CA TRP A 122 -10.37 9.27 -4.01
C TRP A 122 -10.24 10.68 -3.43
N GLN A 123 -11.32 11.20 -2.86
CA GLN A 123 -11.24 12.39 -2.01
C GLN A 123 -11.02 11.98 -0.55
N PRO A 124 -10.17 12.72 0.20
CA PRO A 124 -9.97 12.47 1.61
C PRO A 124 -11.24 12.89 2.38
N LEU A 125 -11.65 12.03 3.33
CA LEU A 125 -12.54 12.43 4.42
C LEU A 125 -11.80 13.38 5.36
#